data_AF-A0A257WAJ4-F1
#
_entry.id   AF-A0A257WAJ4-F1
#
_cell.length_a   1.000
_cell.length_b   1.000
_cell.length_c   1.000
_cell.angle_alpha   90.00
_cell.angle_beta   90.00
_cell.angle_gamma   90.00
#
_symmetry.space_group_name_H-M   'P 1'
#
loop_
_entity.id
_entity.type
_entity.pdbx_description
1 polymer ?
#
loop_
_entity_poly.entity_id
_entity_poly.type
_entity_poly.pdbx_seq_one_letter_code
_entity_poly.pdbx_strand_id
1 'polypeptide(L)'
;MAALNYPRPLLFSNTDRDRIFPLDGVYRTYSLVRRLYESGKHPDDVALNITAGGHLDTQELQIHAMRWFDKHLRGEVRLIENAAQKLFEPEQLKVFQQLPADQLNTTIDETFVAQAAEPVVPASASEWVAQRDEVVAALKEQTFRGWPAEETPLQIGRPQSWDQGGLTLTTYELVTQPHVSLTLFVVHKAGLTKADLVVLNPLDQVGWEEFVKTLASKFPVAFGSTAPADNADTAEFTSLQQMLTNFPWVMAYVAPRGVGPTQWSQETKKHTQNRRRYYLLGQTWEGMQTWDIRRAMQSARSLETFGSAPLWLQAEGNMGVLACYASLFEPPVKRLDLHKLPISHAPEGPPLLNVLRTLDIPQALAMSAERSQLVIYDSDSAVSHFATSTAKGLGWPAKQVQVRSSAPGGK
;
A
#
# COMPACT_ATOMS: atom_id res chain seq x y z
N MET A 1 8.72 -20.40 17.98
CA MET A 1 9.55 -19.53 18.85
C MET A 1 9.98 -20.21 20.14
N ALA A 2 9.08 -20.69 21.02
CA ALA A 2 9.49 -21.25 22.32
C ALA A 2 10.52 -22.41 22.24
N ALA A 3 10.42 -23.27 21.24
CA ALA A 3 11.40 -24.33 20.99
C ALA A 3 12.82 -23.81 20.66
N LEU A 4 12.97 -22.58 20.16
CA LEU A 4 14.29 -21.97 19.87
C LEU A 4 15.10 -21.69 21.14
N ASN A 5 14.46 -21.69 22.32
CA ASN A 5 15.17 -21.58 23.59
C ASN A 5 15.86 -22.87 24.01
N TYR A 6 15.45 -24.04 23.51
CA TYR A 6 16.05 -25.31 23.88
C TYR A 6 17.58 -25.33 23.57
N PRO A 7 18.44 -25.83 24.47
CA PRO A 7 18.14 -26.44 25.79
C PRO A 7 18.22 -25.46 26.97
N ARG A 8 18.20 -24.14 26.75
CA ARG A 8 18.33 -23.15 27.83
C ARG A 8 17.09 -23.15 28.73
N PRO A 9 17.24 -22.85 30.03
CA PRO A 9 16.11 -22.76 30.96
C PRO A 9 14.96 -21.85 30.47
N LEU A 10 13.74 -22.38 30.43
CA LEU A 10 12.54 -21.69 29.94
C LEU A 10 11.36 -21.81 30.92
N LEU A 11 10.87 -20.66 31.40
CA LEU A 11 9.65 -20.57 32.21
C LEU A 11 8.50 -20.04 31.36
N PHE A 12 7.40 -20.79 31.29
CA PHE A 12 6.09 -20.27 30.89
C PHE A 12 5.40 -19.68 32.11
N SER A 13 5.07 -18.39 32.07
CA SER A 13 4.41 -17.68 33.16
C SER A 13 3.18 -16.95 32.60
N ASN A 14 1.99 -17.23 33.13
CA ASN A 14 0.74 -16.61 32.66
C ASN A 14 -0.35 -16.59 33.74
N THR A 15 -1.46 -15.89 33.50
CA THR A 15 -2.65 -15.94 34.35
C THR A 15 -3.79 -16.77 33.72
N ASP A 16 -4.79 -17.13 34.53
CA ASP A 16 -5.91 -17.98 34.13
C ASP A 16 -6.97 -17.29 33.25
N ARG A 17 -7.01 -15.96 33.20
CA ARG A 17 -7.98 -15.15 32.43
C ARG A 17 -7.31 -14.11 31.53
N ASP A 18 -6.05 -14.32 31.15
CA ASP A 18 -5.39 -13.52 30.14
C ASP A 18 -6.11 -13.62 28.78
N ARG A 19 -6.60 -12.47 28.29
CA ARG A 19 -7.35 -12.38 27.02
C ARG A 19 -6.44 -12.20 25.80
N ILE A 20 -5.17 -11.84 26.00
CA ILE A 20 -4.14 -11.69 24.95
C ILE A 20 -3.41 -13.01 24.75
N PHE A 21 -3.13 -13.74 25.85
CA PHE A 21 -2.53 -15.08 25.83
C PHE A 21 -3.46 -16.12 26.45
N PRO A 22 -4.44 -16.65 25.68
CA PRO A 22 -5.39 -17.63 26.19
C PRO A 22 -4.72 -18.86 26.82
N LEU A 23 -5.26 -19.27 27.97
CA LEU A 23 -4.69 -20.32 28.81
C LEU A 23 -4.52 -21.66 28.08
N ASP A 24 -5.48 -22.02 27.22
CA ASP A 24 -5.42 -23.22 26.38
C ASP A 24 -4.22 -23.19 25.41
N GLY A 25 -3.95 -22.02 24.81
CA GLY A 25 -2.79 -21.80 23.95
C GLY A 25 -1.46 -21.96 24.70
N VAL A 26 -1.40 -21.48 25.94
CA VAL A 26 -0.22 -21.64 26.81
C VAL A 26 0.02 -23.11 27.16
N TYR A 27 -1.01 -23.82 27.65
CA TYR A 27 -0.88 -25.24 27.98
C TYR A 27 -0.48 -26.09 26.77
N ARG A 28 -1.09 -25.84 25.62
CA ARG A 28 -0.75 -26.52 24.37
C ARG A 28 0.72 -26.32 24.00
N THR A 29 1.19 -25.07 24.04
CA THR A 29 2.58 -24.74 23.71
C THR A 29 3.56 -25.35 24.71
N TYR A 30 3.29 -25.21 26.00
CA TYR A 30 4.11 -25.82 27.06
C TYR A 30 4.20 -27.35 26.91
N SER A 31 3.07 -28.03 26.67
CA SER A 31 3.05 -29.49 26.52
C SER A 31 3.94 -29.97 25.38
N LEU A 32 3.97 -29.25 24.25
CA LEU A 32 4.84 -29.57 23.12
C LEU A 32 6.31 -29.30 23.43
N VAL A 33 6.61 -28.16 24.05
CA VAL A 33 7.99 -27.79 24.40
C VAL A 33 8.55 -28.70 25.50
N ARG A 34 7.75 -29.07 26.50
CA ARG A 34 8.15 -29.98 27.56
C ARG A 34 8.60 -31.34 27.02
N ARG A 35 7.88 -31.90 26.04
CA ARG A 35 8.29 -33.15 25.36
C ARG A 35 9.67 -33.05 24.70
N LEU A 36 9.99 -31.89 24.11
CA LEU A 36 11.31 -31.62 23.53
C LEU A 36 12.41 -31.60 24.60
N TYR A 37 12.16 -30.97 25.74
CA TYR A 37 13.11 -30.92 26.85
C TYR A 37 13.28 -32.31 27.49
N GLU A 38 12.20 -33.06 27.68
CA GLU A 38 12.24 -34.44 28.19
C GLU A 38 13.03 -35.37 27.26
N SER A 39 12.77 -35.33 25.96
CA SER A 39 13.52 -36.13 24.98
C SER A 39 14.99 -35.71 24.89
N GLY A 40 15.25 -34.42 25.08
CA GLY A 40 16.58 -33.83 25.18
C GLY A 40 17.32 -34.09 26.50
N LYS A 41 16.70 -34.78 27.48
CA LYS A 41 17.25 -34.99 28.83
C LYS A 41 17.48 -33.70 29.64
N HIS A 42 16.65 -32.68 29.40
CA HIS A 42 16.60 -31.40 30.11
C HIS A 42 15.24 -31.15 30.81
N PRO A 43 14.59 -32.15 31.46
CA PRO A 43 13.22 -31.97 31.98
C PRO A 43 13.10 -30.88 33.06
N ASP A 44 14.18 -30.61 33.80
CA ASP A 44 14.21 -29.62 34.89
C ASP A 44 14.48 -28.18 34.41
N ASP A 45 14.76 -28.00 33.12
CA ASP A 45 15.05 -26.72 32.47
C ASP A 45 13.79 -26.13 31.79
N VAL A 46 12.62 -26.72 32.01
CA VAL A 46 11.34 -26.16 31.54
C VAL A 46 10.29 -26.21 32.63
N ALA A 47 9.55 -25.11 32.82
CA ALA A 47 8.50 -25.03 33.83
C ALA A 47 7.28 -24.23 33.35
N LEU A 48 6.16 -24.47 34.03
CA LEU A 48 4.91 -23.75 33.84
C LEU A 48 4.43 -23.19 35.18
N ASN A 49 4.07 -21.91 35.18
CA ASN A 49 3.46 -21.22 36.30
C ASN A 49 2.18 -20.50 35.84
N ILE A 50 1.05 -20.82 36.46
CA ILE A 50 -0.26 -20.20 36.19
C ILE A 50 -0.83 -19.63 37.49
N THR A 51 -1.20 -18.36 37.48
CA THR A 51 -1.83 -17.68 38.63
C THR A 51 -3.23 -17.16 38.26
N ALA A 52 -3.99 -16.68 39.25
CA ALA A 52 -5.30 -16.07 38.99
C ALA A 52 -5.14 -14.63 38.49
N GLY A 53 -5.82 -14.22 37.41
CA GLY A 53 -5.80 -12.84 36.94
C GLY A 53 -6.07 -12.65 35.44
N GLY A 54 -6.16 -11.39 35.02
CA GLY A 54 -6.17 -10.99 33.60
C GLY A 54 -4.75 -10.81 33.05
N HIS A 55 -4.61 -10.06 31.95
CA HIS A 55 -3.30 -9.71 31.38
C HIS A 55 -2.56 -8.68 32.26
N LEU A 56 -1.94 -9.16 33.35
CA LEU A 56 -1.30 -8.35 34.38
C LEU A 56 -0.07 -9.05 34.93
N ASP A 57 0.99 -8.29 35.19
CA ASP A 57 2.16 -8.75 35.93
C ASP A 57 1.83 -8.76 37.44
N THR A 58 1.36 -9.90 37.96
CA THR A 58 1.01 -10.04 39.38
C THR A 58 2.23 -10.36 40.26
N GLN A 59 2.11 -10.12 41.56
CA GLN A 59 3.17 -10.42 42.53
C GLN A 59 3.48 -11.93 42.58
N GLU A 60 2.46 -12.79 42.45
CA GLU A 60 2.62 -14.23 42.39
C GLU A 60 3.47 -14.64 41.19
N LEU A 61 3.17 -14.10 39.99
CA LEU A 61 3.98 -14.35 38.79
C LEU A 61 5.43 -13.91 38.99
N GLN A 62 5.62 -12.74 39.59
CA GLN A 62 6.94 -12.19 39.88
C GLN A 62 7.76 -13.09 40.81
N ILE A 63 7.17 -13.59 41.91
CA ILE A 63 7.87 -14.48 42.86
C ILE A 63 8.37 -15.74 42.13
N HIS A 64 7.52 -16.36 41.31
CA HIS A 64 7.90 -17.54 40.54
C HIS A 64 9.02 -17.24 39.52
N ALA A 65 8.95 -16.10 38.82
CA ALA A 65 10.00 -15.67 37.90
C ALA A 65 11.34 -15.43 38.61
N MET A 66 11.32 -14.78 39.78
CA MET A 66 12.52 -14.56 40.59
C MET A 66 13.15 -15.87 41.06
N ARG A 67 12.33 -16.83 41.55
CA ARG A 67 12.84 -18.17 41.91
C ARG A 67 13.47 -18.90 40.73
N TRP A 68 12.90 -18.75 39.53
CA TRP A 68 13.45 -19.34 38.31
C TRP A 68 14.82 -18.74 37.97
N PHE A 69 14.95 -17.41 38.03
CA PHE A 69 16.24 -16.74 37.83
C PHE A 69 17.26 -17.09 38.90
N ASP A 70 16.84 -17.16 40.17
CA ASP A 70 17.72 -17.52 41.28
C ASP A 70 18.28 -18.95 41.10
N LYS A 71 17.45 -19.91 40.66
CA LYS A 71 17.90 -21.27 40.30
C LYS A 71 18.86 -21.29 39.10
N HIS A 72 18.48 -20.66 37.98
CA HIS A 72 19.13 -20.90 36.68
C HIS A 72 20.14 -19.84 36.24
N LEU A 73 20.08 -18.62 36.77
CA LEU A 73 21.03 -17.54 36.47
C LEU A 73 21.98 -17.26 37.64
N ARG A 74 21.49 -17.27 38.87
CA ARG A 74 22.30 -17.02 40.08
C ARG A 74 22.99 -18.28 40.60
N GLY A 75 22.36 -19.44 40.46
CA GLY A 75 22.85 -20.71 41.01
C GLY A 75 22.54 -20.89 42.51
N GLU A 76 21.66 -20.07 43.08
CA GLU A 76 21.29 -20.09 44.51
C GLU A 76 19.80 -19.76 44.66
N VAL A 77 19.03 -20.67 45.27
CA VAL A 77 17.59 -20.47 45.52
C VAL A 77 17.39 -19.83 46.89
N ARG A 78 17.44 -18.50 46.93
CA ARG A 78 17.20 -17.71 48.14
C ARG A 78 15.72 -17.61 48.53
N LEU A 79 15.47 -17.25 49.78
CA LEU A 79 14.14 -16.82 50.25
C LEU A 79 13.82 -15.43 49.68
N ILE A 80 12.63 -15.26 49.12
CA ILE A 80 12.15 -13.96 48.66
C ILE A 80 11.34 -13.34 49.80
N GLU A 81 11.97 -12.44 50.55
CA GLU A 81 11.38 -11.86 51.76
C GLU A 81 10.43 -10.69 51.46
N ASN A 82 10.62 -10.00 50.34
CA ASN A 82 9.90 -8.79 49.99
C ASN A 82 9.34 -8.85 48.56
N ALA A 83 8.16 -8.27 48.36
CA ALA A 83 7.60 -8.03 47.03
C ALA A 83 8.45 -7.01 46.27
N ALA A 84 8.69 -7.20 44.97
CA ALA A 84 9.35 -6.16 44.18
C ALA A 84 8.36 -5.03 43.91
N GLN A 85 8.73 -3.83 44.33
CA GLN A 85 7.95 -2.61 44.14
C GLN A 85 8.37 -1.91 42.84
N LYS A 86 7.49 -1.08 42.28
CA LYS A 86 7.86 -0.19 41.18
C LYS A 86 8.75 0.93 41.74
N LEU A 87 10.05 0.76 41.60
CA LEU A 87 11.05 1.71 42.11
C LEU A 87 11.36 2.86 41.14
N PHE A 88 11.04 2.67 39.86
CA PHE A 88 11.42 3.59 38.79
C PHE A 88 10.22 3.90 37.89
N GLU A 89 10.09 5.17 37.52
CA GLU A 89 9.26 5.59 36.38
C GLU A 89 9.93 5.18 35.06
N PRO A 90 9.16 4.94 33.97
CA PRO A 90 9.72 4.51 32.68
C PRO A 90 10.88 5.38 32.17
N GLU A 91 10.82 6.69 32.38
CA GLU A 91 11.87 7.64 31.96
C GLU A 91 13.19 7.42 32.71
N GLN A 92 13.14 6.92 33.95
CA GLN A 92 14.33 6.61 34.75
C GLN A 92 15.01 5.31 34.28
N LEU A 93 14.30 4.45 33.54
CA LEU A 93 14.85 3.24 32.93
C LEU A 93 15.55 3.51 31.59
N LYS A 94 15.62 4.78 31.16
CA LYS A 94 16.29 5.20 29.94
C LYS A 94 17.79 4.91 30.02
N VAL A 95 18.25 3.90 29.27
CA VAL A 95 19.68 3.51 29.22
C VAL A 95 20.53 4.53 28.46
N PHE A 96 20.03 5.04 27.33
CA PHE A 96 20.75 5.95 26.46
C PHE A 96 20.12 7.34 26.46
N GLN A 97 20.87 8.40 26.81
CA GLN A 97 20.39 9.78 26.70
C GLN A 97 20.08 10.18 25.26
N GLN A 98 20.98 9.80 24.34
CA GLN A 98 20.86 9.88 22.89
C GLN A 98 21.05 8.48 22.32
N LEU A 99 20.25 8.10 21.34
CA LEU A 99 20.40 6.79 20.69
C LEU A 99 21.76 6.72 19.99
N PRO A 100 22.45 5.56 20.01
CA PRO A 100 23.68 5.38 19.25
C PRO A 100 23.45 5.68 17.76
N ALA A 101 24.34 6.46 17.15
CA ALA A 101 24.21 6.86 15.75
C ALA A 101 24.33 5.68 14.78
N ASP A 102 24.97 4.59 15.22
CA ASP A 102 25.19 3.33 14.51
C ASP A 102 24.17 2.23 14.88
N GLN A 103 23.08 2.59 15.58
CA GLN A 103 22.05 1.60 15.92
C GLN A 103 21.45 1.00 14.64
N LEU A 104 21.41 -0.33 14.59
CA LEU A 104 20.79 -1.07 13.49
C LEU A 104 19.34 -1.41 13.78
N ASN A 105 18.88 -1.27 15.03
CA ASN A 105 17.59 -1.78 15.49
C ASN A 105 16.39 -1.20 14.72
N THR A 106 16.45 0.05 14.25
CA THR A 106 15.35 0.65 13.47
C THR A 106 15.35 0.29 11.99
N THR A 107 16.42 -0.32 11.48
CA THR A 107 16.58 -0.71 10.06
C THR A 107 16.99 -2.17 9.91
N ILE A 108 16.96 -2.96 10.99
CA ILE A 108 17.47 -4.34 10.98
C ILE A 108 16.69 -5.23 10.00
N ASP A 109 15.40 -4.92 9.81
CA ASP A 109 14.54 -5.58 8.83
C ASP A 109 15.02 -5.38 7.39
N GLU A 110 15.75 -4.31 7.09
CA GLU A 110 16.35 -4.05 5.78
C GLU A 110 17.57 -4.96 5.50
N THR A 111 18.13 -5.59 6.53
CA THR A 111 19.35 -6.43 6.41
C THR A 111 19.06 -7.94 6.40
N PHE A 112 17.92 -8.37 6.95
CA PHE A 112 17.57 -9.79 7.00
C PHE A 112 17.17 -10.37 5.64
N VAL A 113 16.72 -9.52 4.72
CA VAL A 113 16.22 -9.94 3.41
C VAL A 113 16.95 -9.15 2.33
N ALA A 114 17.62 -9.87 1.43
CA ALA A 114 18.30 -9.24 0.30
C ALA A 114 17.30 -8.51 -0.60
N GLN A 115 17.65 -7.28 -0.96
CA GLN A 115 16.98 -6.53 -2.03
C GLN A 115 17.39 -7.09 -3.39
N ALA A 116 16.60 -6.79 -4.41
CA ALA A 116 16.96 -7.03 -5.80
C ALA A 116 18.30 -6.33 -6.12
N ALA A 117 19.08 -6.94 -7.01
CA ALA A 117 20.30 -6.31 -7.49
C ALA A 117 19.99 -4.98 -8.19
N GLU A 118 20.93 -4.05 -8.17
CA GLU A 118 20.80 -2.78 -8.89
C GLU A 118 20.52 -3.06 -10.38
N PRO A 119 19.52 -2.38 -10.98
CA PRO A 119 19.07 -2.73 -12.31
C PRO A 119 20.09 -2.37 -13.37
N VAL A 120 20.46 -3.36 -14.20
CA VAL A 120 21.37 -3.19 -15.34
C VAL A 120 20.56 -2.97 -16.60
N VAL A 121 20.93 -1.97 -17.41
CA VAL A 121 20.28 -1.70 -18.69
C VAL A 121 20.49 -2.90 -19.61
N PRO A 122 19.42 -3.51 -20.17
CA PRO A 122 19.54 -4.72 -20.98
C PRO A 122 20.35 -4.47 -22.25
N ALA A 123 21.21 -5.42 -22.62
CA ALA A 123 22.07 -5.31 -23.80
C ALA A 123 21.33 -5.63 -25.10
N SER A 124 20.17 -6.30 -25.02
CA SER A 124 19.37 -6.67 -26.18
C SER A 124 17.88 -6.78 -25.87
N ALA A 125 17.05 -6.74 -26.92
CA ALA A 125 15.60 -6.89 -26.79
C ALA A 125 15.20 -8.26 -26.21
N SER A 126 15.94 -9.34 -26.51
CA SER A 126 15.67 -10.66 -25.96
C SER A 126 15.96 -10.74 -24.47
N GLU A 127 17.04 -10.11 -24.02
CA GLU A 127 17.37 -10.01 -22.59
C GLU A 127 16.30 -9.20 -21.84
N TRP A 128 15.88 -8.07 -22.41
CA TRP A 128 14.79 -7.27 -21.85
C TRP A 128 13.49 -8.06 -21.68
N VAL A 129 13.06 -8.79 -22.72
CA VAL A 129 11.84 -9.60 -22.67
C VAL A 129 11.94 -10.67 -21.57
N ALA A 130 13.07 -11.36 -21.46
CA ALA A 130 13.28 -12.37 -20.41
C ALA A 130 13.21 -11.76 -19.01
N GLN A 131 13.92 -10.65 -18.77
CA GLN A 131 13.90 -9.94 -17.48
C GLN A 131 12.49 -9.44 -17.13
N ARG A 132 11.80 -8.79 -18.08
CA ARG A 132 10.43 -8.30 -17.88
C ARG A 132 9.48 -9.44 -17.52
N ASP A 133 9.50 -10.54 -18.27
CA ASP A 133 8.55 -11.64 -18.08
C ASP A 133 8.78 -12.34 -16.72
N GLU A 134 10.04 -12.54 -16.33
CA GLU A 134 10.41 -13.04 -15.00
C GLU A 134 9.90 -12.11 -13.88
N VAL A 135 10.16 -10.81 -14.02
CA VAL A 135 9.79 -9.79 -13.04
C VAL A 135 8.27 -9.66 -12.92
N VAL A 136 7.53 -9.63 -14.03
CA VAL A 136 6.06 -9.56 -14.02
C VAL A 136 5.45 -10.81 -13.39
N ALA A 137 6.01 -11.99 -13.67
CA ALA A 137 5.59 -13.23 -13.03
C ALA A 137 5.83 -13.19 -11.50
N ALA A 138 7.02 -12.76 -11.07
CA ALA A 138 7.36 -12.62 -9.66
C ALA A 138 6.49 -11.59 -8.93
N LEU A 139 6.18 -10.44 -9.56
CA LEU A 139 5.22 -9.48 -9.02
C LEU A 139 3.85 -10.12 -8.77
N LYS A 140 3.34 -10.88 -9.74
CA LYS A 140 2.03 -11.55 -9.60
C LYS A 140 2.04 -12.57 -8.47
N GLU A 141 3.11 -13.35 -8.33
CA GLU A 141 3.23 -14.41 -7.34
C GLU A 141 3.54 -13.90 -5.92
N GLN A 142 4.36 -12.86 -5.80
CA GLN A 142 4.96 -12.47 -4.51
C GLN A 142 4.45 -11.13 -3.97
N THR A 143 3.98 -10.25 -4.85
CA THR A 143 3.52 -8.89 -4.50
C THR A 143 2.00 -8.75 -4.60
N PHE A 144 1.42 -9.27 -5.67
CA PHE A 144 0.00 -9.10 -6.00
C PHE A 144 -0.83 -10.38 -5.84
N ARG A 145 -0.30 -11.39 -5.14
CA ARG A 145 -0.96 -12.67 -4.89
C ARG A 145 -2.32 -12.54 -4.18
N GLY A 146 -2.51 -11.44 -3.44
CA GLY A 146 -3.75 -11.14 -2.71
C GLY A 146 -4.89 -10.64 -3.60
N TRP A 147 -4.65 -10.39 -4.89
CA TRP A 147 -5.72 -9.96 -5.79
C TRP A 147 -6.80 -11.04 -5.96
N PRO A 148 -8.07 -10.63 -6.14
CA PRO A 148 -9.13 -11.54 -6.54
C PRO A 148 -8.77 -12.29 -7.84
N ALA A 149 -9.40 -13.44 -8.06
CA ALA A 149 -9.26 -14.18 -9.31
C ALA A 149 -9.67 -13.31 -10.51
N GLU A 150 -8.99 -13.46 -11.65
CA GLU A 150 -9.25 -12.68 -12.87
C GLU A 150 -10.70 -12.84 -13.38
N GLU A 151 -11.34 -13.96 -13.08
CA GLU A 151 -12.74 -14.26 -13.40
C GLU A 151 -13.76 -13.45 -12.57
N THR A 152 -13.29 -12.69 -11.56
CA THR A 152 -14.18 -11.90 -10.69
C THR A 152 -15.00 -10.91 -11.54
N PRO A 153 -16.34 -11.03 -11.59
CA PRO A 153 -17.16 -10.19 -12.45
C PRO A 153 -17.05 -8.71 -12.08
N LEU A 154 -16.86 -7.85 -13.08
CA LEU A 154 -16.94 -6.41 -12.89
C LEU A 154 -18.40 -6.01 -12.96
N GLN A 155 -18.93 -5.48 -11.86
CA GLN A 155 -20.29 -4.97 -11.84
C GLN A 155 -20.24 -3.44 -11.88
N ILE A 156 -20.91 -2.89 -12.89
CA ILE A 156 -21.07 -1.45 -13.07
C ILE A 156 -22.54 -1.14 -12.80
N GLY A 157 -22.79 -0.35 -11.77
CA GLY A 157 -24.11 0.11 -11.38
C GLY A 157 -24.73 1.03 -12.43
N ARG A 158 -26.01 1.33 -12.27
CA ARG A 158 -26.72 2.26 -13.17
C ARG A 158 -26.09 3.66 -13.06
N PRO A 159 -25.83 4.34 -14.19
CA PRO A 159 -25.30 5.68 -14.16
C PRO A 159 -26.28 6.66 -13.54
N GLN A 160 -25.74 7.65 -12.83
CA GLN A 160 -26.46 8.87 -12.46
C GLN A 160 -25.75 10.05 -13.13
N SER A 161 -26.52 10.94 -13.76
CA SER A 161 -25.95 12.03 -14.57
C SER A 161 -26.57 13.37 -14.20
N TRP A 162 -25.73 14.41 -14.25
CA TRP A 162 -26.10 15.79 -13.99
C TRP A 162 -25.45 16.71 -15.01
N ASP A 163 -26.24 17.63 -15.58
CA ASP A 163 -25.76 18.64 -16.52
C ASP A 163 -25.66 19.99 -15.82
N GLN A 164 -24.48 20.60 -15.86
CA GLN A 164 -24.25 21.93 -15.33
C GLN A 164 -23.10 22.63 -16.07
N GLY A 165 -23.30 23.90 -16.44
CA GLY A 165 -22.24 24.71 -17.07
C GLY A 165 -21.73 24.12 -18.39
N GLY A 166 -22.59 23.50 -19.20
CA GLY A 166 -22.18 22.89 -20.47
C GLY A 166 -21.32 21.63 -20.32
N LEU A 167 -21.21 21.09 -19.11
CA LEU A 167 -20.60 19.80 -18.81
C LEU A 167 -21.66 18.82 -18.31
N THR A 168 -21.42 17.54 -18.55
CA THR A 168 -22.14 16.42 -17.93
C THR A 168 -21.18 15.72 -16.98
N LEU A 169 -21.58 15.58 -15.71
CA LEU A 169 -20.96 14.66 -14.76
C LEU A 169 -21.82 13.40 -14.68
N THR A 170 -21.22 12.23 -14.87
CA THR A 170 -21.86 10.93 -14.66
C THR A 170 -21.09 10.13 -13.63
N THR A 171 -21.79 9.52 -12.67
CA THR A 171 -21.20 8.59 -11.71
C THR A 171 -21.62 7.15 -12.00
N TYR A 172 -20.69 6.23 -11.80
CA TYR A 172 -20.92 4.78 -11.87
C TYR A 172 -20.45 4.13 -10.57
N GLU A 173 -21.30 3.32 -9.95
CA GLU A 173 -20.86 2.43 -8.88
C GLU A 173 -20.06 1.27 -9.50
N LEU A 174 -18.84 1.04 -9.03
CA LEU A 174 -17.96 -0.03 -9.45
C LEU A 174 -17.78 -1.02 -8.31
N VAL A 175 -18.32 -2.23 -8.43
CA VAL A 175 -18.00 -3.31 -7.49
C VAL A 175 -16.70 -3.96 -7.92
N THR A 176 -15.58 -3.56 -7.32
CA THR A 176 -14.24 -4.02 -7.72
C THR A 176 -13.94 -5.42 -7.20
N GLN A 177 -14.56 -5.81 -6.09
CA GLN A 177 -14.59 -7.16 -5.51
C GLN A 177 -15.80 -7.26 -4.54
N PRO A 178 -16.18 -8.45 -4.06
CA PRO A 178 -17.23 -8.57 -3.05
C PRO A 178 -17.00 -7.62 -1.86
N HIS A 179 -18.04 -6.83 -1.54
CA HIS A 179 -18.05 -5.83 -0.46
C HIS A 179 -17.13 -4.62 -0.64
N VAL A 180 -16.58 -4.40 -1.84
CA VAL A 180 -15.83 -3.18 -2.17
C VAL A 180 -16.48 -2.51 -3.37
N SER A 181 -17.29 -1.49 -3.08
CA SER A 181 -17.86 -0.58 -4.07
C SER A 181 -17.06 0.72 -4.08
N LEU A 182 -16.66 1.15 -5.27
CA LEU A 182 -16.06 2.46 -5.53
C LEU A 182 -16.98 3.28 -6.44
N THR A 183 -16.69 4.56 -6.61
CA THR A 183 -17.39 5.41 -7.57
C THR A 183 -16.42 5.89 -8.64
N LEU A 184 -16.77 5.66 -9.91
CA LEU A 184 -16.12 6.30 -11.06
C LEU A 184 -16.89 7.56 -11.42
N PHE A 185 -16.22 8.70 -11.35
CA PHE A 185 -16.76 9.99 -11.77
C PHE A 185 -16.29 10.28 -13.19
N VAL A 186 -17.19 10.63 -14.09
CA VAL A 186 -16.90 10.85 -15.50
C VAL A 186 -17.42 12.22 -15.91
N VAL A 187 -16.52 13.11 -16.33
CA VAL A 187 -16.84 14.49 -16.72
C VAL A 187 -16.49 14.68 -18.19
N HIS A 188 -17.43 15.23 -18.94
CA HIS A 188 -17.24 15.58 -20.35
C HIS A 188 -18.17 16.72 -20.77
N LYS A 189 -18.01 17.20 -22.01
CA LYS A 189 -18.92 18.19 -22.62
C LYS A 189 -20.35 17.66 -22.68
N ALA A 190 -21.33 18.50 -22.37
CA ALA A 190 -22.74 18.15 -22.52
C ALA A 190 -23.07 17.79 -23.99
N GLY A 191 -23.82 16.70 -24.18
CA GLY A 191 -24.18 16.19 -25.50
C GLY A 191 -23.04 15.49 -26.27
N LEU A 192 -21.91 15.18 -25.63
CA LEU A 192 -20.84 14.41 -26.27
C LEU A 192 -21.32 13.01 -26.64
N THR A 193 -21.24 12.66 -27.92
CA THR A 193 -21.63 11.34 -28.44
C THR A 193 -20.43 10.43 -28.75
N LYS A 194 -19.23 11.01 -28.88
CA LYS A 194 -17.99 10.28 -29.15
C LYS A 194 -16.79 11.03 -28.56
N ALA A 195 -15.97 10.31 -27.80
CA ALA A 195 -14.72 10.82 -27.26
C ALA A 195 -13.54 10.59 -28.23
N ASP A 196 -12.63 11.57 -28.31
CA ASP A 196 -11.31 11.41 -28.97
C ASP A 196 -10.22 10.95 -27.99
N LEU A 197 -10.46 11.12 -26.69
CA LEU A 197 -9.54 10.77 -25.61
C LEU A 197 -10.30 10.55 -24.31
N VAL A 198 -9.90 9.52 -23.57
CA VAL A 198 -10.31 9.31 -22.17
C VAL A 198 -9.06 9.37 -21.30
N VAL A 199 -9.08 10.19 -20.26
CA VAL A 199 -8.03 10.23 -19.23
C VAL A 199 -8.62 9.68 -17.95
N LEU A 200 -8.09 8.57 -17.45
CA LEU A 200 -8.43 8.04 -16.14
C LEU A 200 -7.42 8.54 -15.11
N ASN A 201 -7.96 9.12 -14.03
CA ASN A 201 -7.23 9.76 -12.95
C ASN A 201 -7.49 9.00 -11.64
N PRO A 202 -6.65 8.02 -11.29
CA PRO A 202 -6.61 7.49 -9.93
C PRO A 202 -6.12 8.56 -8.95
N LEU A 203 -6.91 8.81 -7.91
CA LEU A 203 -6.67 9.87 -6.94
C LEU A 203 -6.21 9.31 -5.60
N ASP A 204 -5.20 9.94 -4.99
CA ASP A 204 -4.94 9.78 -3.56
C ASP A 204 -5.86 10.72 -2.75
N GLN A 205 -5.61 10.82 -1.43
CA GLN A 205 -6.46 11.65 -0.56
C GLN A 205 -6.37 13.14 -0.91
N VAL A 206 -5.18 13.64 -1.26
CA VAL A 206 -4.99 15.05 -1.62
C VAL A 206 -5.67 15.35 -2.96
N GLY A 207 -5.44 14.50 -3.97
CA GLY A 207 -6.09 14.62 -5.28
C GLY A 207 -7.61 14.50 -5.20
N TRP A 208 -8.14 13.66 -4.29
CA TRP A 208 -9.58 13.59 -4.04
C TRP A 208 -10.13 14.90 -3.47
N GLU A 209 -9.43 15.51 -2.52
CA GLU A 209 -9.85 16.80 -1.93
C GLU A 209 -9.79 17.95 -2.95
N GLU A 210 -8.76 17.99 -3.81
CA GLU A 210 -8.68 18.94 -4.92
C GLU A 210 -9.82 18.71 -5.93
N PHE A 211 -10.07 17.45 -6.32
CA PHE A 211 -11.18 17.08 -7.22
C PHE A 211 -12.55 17.54 -6.68
N VAL A 212 -12.81 17.32 -5.40
CA VAL A 212 -14.04 17.76 -4.73
C VAL A 212 -14.16 19.28 -4.73
N LYS A 213 -13.08 20.02 -4.41
CA LYS A 213 -13.08 21.49 -4.46
C LYS A 213 -13.43 22.03 -5.84
N THR A 214 -12.97 21.36 -6.90
CA THR A 214 -13.22 21.78 -8.28
C THR A 214 -14.66 21.53 -8.73
N LEU A 215 -15.23 20.34 -8.48
CA LEU A 215 -16.52 19.96 -9.07
C LEU A 215 -17.73 20.04 -8.15
N ALA A 216 -17.55 19.84 -6.84
CA ALA A 216 -18.70 19.58 -5.99
C ALA A 216 -19.62 20.80 -5.79
N SER A 217 -19.11 22.02 -5.93
CA SER A 217 -19.94 23.24 -5.92
C SER A 217 -20.90 23.33 -7.12
N LYS A 218 -20.51 22.75 -8.27
CA LYS A 218 -21.33 22.73 -9.50
C LYS A 218 -22.22 21.49 -9.57
N PHE A 219 -21.83 20.42 -8.89
CA PHE A 219 -22.58 19.16 -8.87
C PHE A 219 -22.87 18.66 -7.45
N PRO A 220 -23.50 19.46 -6.57
CA PRO A 220 -23.61 19.15 -5.14
C PRO A 220 -24.30 17.81 -4.85
N VAL A 221 -25.27 17.43 -5.68
CA VAL A 221 -26.00 16.15 -5.55
C VAL A 221 -25.10 14.94 -5.79
N ALA A 222 -24.15 15.03 -6.73
CA ALA A 222 -23.24 13.93 -7.05
C ALA A 222 -22.22 13.64 -5.94
N PHE A 223 -21.94 14.64 -5.10
CA PHE A 223 -20.97 14.55 -4.00
C PHE A 223 -21.63 14.43 -2.62
N GLY A 224 -22.94 14.65 -2.51
CA GLY A 224 -23.68 14.52 -1.26
C GLY A 224 -23.06 15.34 -0.12
N SER A 225 -22.84 14.72 1.04
CA SER A 225 -22.25 15.38 2.22
C SER A 225 -20.77 15.73 2.06
N THR A 226 -20.11 15.33 0.96
CA THR A 226 -18.72 15.73 0.66
C THR A 226 -18.63 17.07 -0.06
N ALA A 227 -19.76 17.70 -0.41
CA ALA A 227 -19.76 19.01 -1.03
C ALA A 227 -19.14 20.07 -0.09
N PRO A 228 -18.10 20.80 -0.53
CA PRO A 228 -17.50 21.85 0.27
C PRO A 228 -18.45 23.04 0.40
N ALA A 229 -18.70 23.49 1.63
CA ALA A 229 -19.56 24.64 1.88
C ALA A 229 -18.91 25.98 1.46
N ASP A 230 -17.59 26.14 1.62
CA ASP A 230 -16.94 27.47 1.57
C ASP A 230 -15.58 27.55 0.84
N ASN A 231 -15.13 26.53 0.08
CA ASN A 231 -13.78 26.53 -0.54
C ASN A 231 -13.72 25.98 -1.98
N ALA A 232 -14.75 26.24 -2.78
CA ALA A 232 -14.77 25.84 -4.18
C ALA A 232 -13.68 26.54 -5.00
N ASP A 233 -12.94 25.77 -5.82
CA ASP A 233 -11.95 26.32 -6.74
C ASP A 233 -12.62 26.66 -8.08
N THR A 234 -13.08 27.90 -8.20
CA THR A 234 -13.77 28.37 -9.41
C THR A 234 -12.82 28.52 -10.60
N ALA A 235 -11.54 28.79 -10.37
CA ALA A 235 -10.55 28.94 -11.44
C ALA A 235 -10.24 27.59 -12.08
N GLU A 236 -9.99 26.56 -11.26
CA GLU A 236 -9.78 25.19 -11.74
C GLU A 236 -11.02 24.65 -12.46
N PHE A 237 -12.22 24.93 -11.92
CA PHE A 237 -13.45 24.54 -12.62
C PHE A 237 -13.55 25.22 -14.00
N THR A 238 -13.26 26.51 -14.10
CA THR A 238 -13.29 27.24 -15.38
C THR A 238 -12.24 26.70 -16.36
N SER A 239 -11.04 26.34 -15.88
CA SER A 239 -10.00 25.69 -16.70
C SER A 239 -10.48 24.35 -17.26
N LEU A 240 -10.99 23.47 -16.40
CA LEU A 240 -11.56 22.17 -16.77
C LEU A 240 -12.73 22.33 -17.76
N GLN A 241 -13.63 23.28 -17.49
CA GLN A 241 -14.76 23.59 -18.35
C GLN A 241 -14.30 24.02 -19.74
N GLN A 242 -13.38 24.97 -19.83
CA GLN A 242 -12.84 25.45 -21.11
C GLN A 242 -12.22 24.30 -21.90
N MET A 243 -11.36 23.49 -21.25
CA MET A 243 -10.71 22.35 -21.86
C MET A 243 -11.73 21.34 -22.43
N LEU A 244 -12.71 20.92 -21.63
CA LEU A 244 -13.74 19.96 -22.07
C LEU A 244 -14.70 20.54 -23.10
N THR A 245 -14.97 21.85 -23.09
CA THR A 245 -15.83 22.45 -24.13
C THR A 245 -15.14 22.57 -25.49
N ASN A 246 -13.81 22.71 -25.49
CA ASN A 246 -12.97 22.89 -26.67
C ASN A 246 -12.53 21.56 -27.29
N PHE A 247 -12.37 20.51 -26.48
CA PHE A 247 -11.92 19.21 -26.95
C PHE A 247 -12.94 18.12 -26.60
N PRO A 248 -13.20 17.14 -27.48
CA PRO A 248 -14.08 16.00 -27.21
C PRO A 248 -13.37 14.97 -26.32
N TRP A 249 -12.90 15.42 -25.15
CA TRP A 249 -12.20 14.62 -24.16
C TRP A 249 -13.16 14.21 -23.05
N VAL A 250 -12.79 13.13 -22.37
CA VAL A 250 -13.47 12.64 -21.18
C VAL A 250 -12.46 12.52 -20.06
N MET A 251 -12.77 13.11 -18.91
CA MET A 251 -11.99 12.98 -17.69
C MET A 251 -12.71 12.05 -16.74
N ALA A 252 -12.12 10.88 -16.48
CA ALA A 252 -12.62 9.91 -15.51
C ALA A 252 -11.76 9.97 -14.25
N TYR A 253 -12.37 9.89 -13.07
CA TYR A 253 -11.72 9.99 -11.78
C TYR A 253 -12.19 8.85 -10.88
N VAL A 254 -11.26 8.25 -10.15
CA VAL A 254 -11.56 7.20 -9.17
C VAL A 254 -10.72 7.41 -7.93
N ALA A 255 -11.35 7.35 -6.76
CA ALA A 255 -10.66 7.21 -5.48
C ALA A 255 -10.59 5.71 -5.13
N PRO A 256 -9.41 5.08 -5.15
CA PRO A 256 -9.24 3.69 -4.74
C PRO A 256 -9.67 3.46 -3.29
N ARG A 257 -9.82 2.20 -2.87
CA ARG A 257 -10.31 1.88 -1.51
C ARG A 257 -9.54 2.62 -0.44
N GLY A 258 -10.28 3.13 0.55
CA GLY A 258 -9.73 3.87 1.68
C GLY A 258 -9.33 5.31 1.39
N VAL A 259 -9.58 5.80 0.17
CA VAL A 259 -9.45 7.21 -0.21
C VAL A 259 -10.85 7.82 -0.35
N GLY A 260 -10.99 9.09 0.07
CA GLY A 260 -12.18 9.89 -0.17
C GLY A 260 -13.47 9.22 0.36
N PRO A 261 -14.47 8.91 -0.49
CA PRO A 261 -15.77 8.37 -0.04
C PRO A 261 -15.66 7.03 0.71
N THR A 262 -14.55 6.30 0.53
CA THR A 262 -14.35 4.99 1.15
C THR A 262 -13.35 5.01 2.32
N GLN A 263 -12.97 6.20 2.78
CA GLN A 263 -12.07 6.35 3.92
C GLN A 263 -12.72 5.82 5.21
N TRP A 264 -12.04 4.90 5.90
CA TRP A 264 -12.56 4.30 7.14
C TRP A 264 -12.48 5.22 8.37
N SER A 265 -11.45 6.05 8.45
CA SER A 265 -11.21 6.96 9.57
C SER A 265 -10.15 7.99 9.18
N GLN A 266 -10.32 9.21 9.68
CA GLN A 266 -9.32 10.27 9.58
C GLN A 266 -8.27 10.22 10.71
N GLU A 267 -8.45 9.34 11.70
CA GLU A 267 -7.49 9.20 12.79
C GLU A 267 -6.23 8.45 12.33
N THR A 268 -5.07 9.09 12.44
CA THR A 268 -3.76 8.52 12.05
C THR A 268 -3.49 7.14 12.67
N LYS A 269 -3.90 6.94 13.93
CA LYS A 269 -3.76 5.65 14.63
C LYS A 269 -4.60 4.56 13.96
N LYS A 270 -5.85 4.86 13.60
CA LYS A 270 -6.74 3.92 12.92
C LYS A 270 -6.28 3.64 11.50
N HIS A 271 -5.81 4.66 10.79
CA HIS A 271 -5.19 4.49 9.48
C HIS A 271 -4.03 3.50 9.51
N THR A 272 -3.13 3.66 10.49
CA THR A 272 -2.00 2.73 10.72
C THR A 272 -2.49 1.31 11.03
N GLN A 273 -3.50 1.16 11.90
CA GLN A 273 -4.08 -0.14 12.23
C GLN A 273 -4.71 -0.81 11.00
N ASN A 274 -5.38 -0.05 10.13
CA ASN A 274 -5.95 -0.57 8.89
C ASN A 274 -4.86 -1.07 7.94
N ARG A 275 -3.80 -0.29 7.69
CA ARG A 275 -2.65 -0.75 6.88
C ARG A 275 -2.08 -2.06 7.42
N ARG A 276 -1.85 -2.16 8.73
CA ARG A 276 -1.33 -3.38 9.38
C ARG A 276 -2.23 -4.61 9.20
N ARG A 277 -3.55 -4.44 9.12
CA ARG A 277 -4.49 -5.55 8.90
C ARG A 277 -4.33 -6.18 7.51
N TYR A 278 -3.96 -5.41 6.49
CA TYR A 278 -3.69 -5.97 5.16
C TYR A 278 -2.51 -6.95 5.20
N TYR A 279 -1.44 -6.63 5.94
CA TYR A 279 -0.29 -7.52 6.08
C TYR A 279 -0.64 -8.85 6.74
N LEU A 280 -1.60 -8.87 7.68
CA LEU A 280 -2.11 -10.11 8.29
C LEU A 280 -2.81 -11.03 7.28
N LEU A 281 -3.31 -10.46 6.18
CA LEU A 281 -3.95 -11.19 5.08
C LEU A 281 -2.96 -11.52 3.95
N GLY A 282 -1.67 -11.22 4.12
CA GLY A 282 -0.66 -11.47 3.09
C GLY A 282 -0.76 -10.52 1.88
N GLN A 283 -1.25 -9.30 2.10
CA GLN A 283 -1.39 -8.25 1.08
C GLN A 283 -0.99 -6.89 1.66
N THR A 284 -0.86 -5.86 0.82
CA THR A 284 -0.79 -4.47 1.28
C THR A 284 -2.05 -3.71 0.87
N TRP A 285 -2.34 -2.61 1.56
CA TRP A 285 -3.47 -1.75 1.17
C TRP A 285 -3.21 -1.20 -0.24
N GLU A 286 -2.00 -0.71 -0.49
CA GLU A 286 -1.55 -0.16 -1.77
C GLU A 286 -1.58 -1.21 -2.90
N GLY A 287 -1.28 -2.47 -2.58
CA GLY A 287 -1.45 -3.58 -3.52
C GLY A 287 -2.92 -3.76 -3.93
N MET A 288 -3.85 -3.60 -3.00
CA MET A 288 -5.29 -3.67 -3.28
C MET A 288 -5.84 -2.39 -3.93
N GLN A 289 -5.21 -1.23 -3.74
CA GLN A 289 -5.50 -0.03 -4.52
C GLN A 289 -5.06 -0.19 -5.97
N THR A 290 -3.94 -0.89 -6.23
CA THR A 290 -3.53 -1.25 -7.60
C THR A 290 -4.62 -2.10 -8.29
N TRP A 291 -5.23 -3.06 -7.56
CA TRP A 291 -6.38 -3.80 -8.07
C TRP A 291 -7.56 -2.88 -8.40
N ASP A 292 -7.89 -1.93 -7.53
CA ASP A 292 -8.97 -0.98 -7.80
C ASP A 292 -8.73 -0.14 -9.06
N ILE A 293 -7.48 0.27 -9.31
CA ILE A 293 -7.10 0.98 -10.55
C ILE A 293 -7.29 0.07 -11.77
N ARG A 294 -6.85 -1.19 -11.70
CA ARG A 294 -7.09 -2.17 -12.78
C ARG A 294 -8.58 -2.26 -13.12
N ARG A 295 -9.44 -2.35 -12.10
CA ARG A 295 -10.90 -2.43 -12.27
C ARG A 295 -11.48 -1.15 -12.84
N ALA A 296 -10.98 0.02 -12.44
CA ALA A 296 -11.38 1.28 -13.05
C ALA A 296 -10.97 1.38 -14.53
N MET A 297 -9.80 0.86 -14.91
CA MET A 297 -9.37 0.77 -16.31
C MET A 297 -10.29 -0.12 -17.13
N GLN A 298 -10.66 -1.28 -16.60
CA GLN A 298 -11.62 -2.20 -17.22
C GLN A 298 -13.00 -1.56 -17.37
N SER A 299 -13.49 -0.88 -16.32
CA SER A 299 -14.75 -0.14 -16.35
C SER A 299 -14.73 0.91 -17.45
N ALA A 300 -13.70 1.76 -17.47
CA ALA A 300 -13.55 2.80 -18.49
C ALA A 300 -13.66 2.22 -19.90
N ARG A 301 -12.94 1.13 -20.20
CA ARG A 301 -13.00 0.49 -21.52
C ARG A 301 -14.36 -0.13 -21.87
N SER A 302 -15.20 -0.44 -20.88
CA SER A 302 -16.51 -1.04 -21.11
C SER A 302 -17.65 -0.03 -21.30
N LEU A 303 -17.41 1.25 -21.00
CA LEU A 303 -18.44 2.29 -21.13
C LEU A 303 -18.63 2.70 -22.59
N GLU A 304 -19.87 2.64 -23.08
CA GLU A 304 -20.22 3.01 -24.45
C GLU A 304 -19.80 4.44 -24.81
N THR A 305 -19.92 5.38 -23.86
CA THR A 305 -19.50 6.79 -24.02
C THR A 305 -18.02 6.92 -24.43
N PHE A 306 -17.19 5.94 -24.09
CA PHE A 306 -15.75 5.98 -24.35
C PHE A 306 -15.42 5.33 -25.70
N GLY A 307 -16.28 4.45 -26.20
CA GLY A 307 -16.15 3.80 -27.50
C GLY A 307 -14.75 3.22 -27.73
N SER A 308 -14.14 3.54 -28.87
CA SER A 308 -12.76 3.14 -29.21
C SER A 308 -11.72 4.21 -28.86
N ALA A 309 -12.06 5.19 -28.02
CA ALA A 309 -11.14 6.27 -27.68
C ALA A 309 -9.90 5.71 -26.98
N PRO A 310 -8.71 6.27 -27.25
CA PRO A 310 -7.52 5.91 -26.52
C PRO A 310 -7.66 6.25 -25.03
N LEU A 311 -7.24 5.34 -24.17
CA LEU A 311 -7.16 5.55 -22.73
C LEU A 311 -5.79 6.07 -22.34
N TRP A 312 -5.75 7.14 -21.55
CA TRP A 312 -4.57 7.63 -20.84
C TRP A 312 -4.73 7.40 -19.34
N LEU A 313 -3.62 7.22 -18.63
CA LEU A 313 -3.56 7.28 -17.18
C LEU A 313 -2.85 8.55 -16.76
N GLN A 314 -3.41 9.28 -15.81
CA GLN A 314 -2.75 10.43 -15.19
C GLN A 314 -2.82 10.27 -13.67
N ALA A 315 -1.68 10.36 -13.00
CA ALA A 315 -1.60 10.18 -11.55
C ALA A 315 -0.34 10.83 -10.96
N GLU A 316 -0.39 11.15 -9.66
CA GLU A 316 0.68 11.83 -8.94
C GLU A 316 1.23 10.97 -7.79
N GLY A 317 2.51 11.12 -7.48
CA GLY A 317 3.18 10.55 -6.32
C GLY A 317 3.05 9.03 -6.24
N ASN A 318 2.70 8.55 -5.04
CA ASN A 318 2.49 7.12 -4.79
C ASN A 318 1.37 6.54 -5.66
N MET A 319 0.33 7.31 -5.98
CA MET A 319 -0.74 6.85 -6.86
C MET A 319 -0.25 6.69 -8.31
N GLY A 320 0.72 7.51 -8.75
CA GLY A 320 1.42 7.34 -10.02
C GLY A 320 2.17 6.01 -10.12
N VAL A 321 2.84 5.61 -9.03
CA VAL A 321 3.51 4.30 -8.94
C VAL A 321 2.48 3.16 -9.02
N LEU A 322 1.35 3.26 -8.32
CA LEU A 322 0.30 2.23 -8.38
C LEU A 322 -0.35 2.14 -9.76
N ALA A 323 -0.58 3.28 -10.43
CA ALA A 323 -1.09 3.33 -11.80
C ALA A 323 -0.11 2.68 -12.80
N CYS A 324 1.20 2.89 -12.61
CA CYS A 324 2.26 2.22 -13.35
C CYS A 324 2.13 0.69 -13.22
N TYR A 325 2.04 0.16 -11.99
CA TYR A 325 1.83 -1.28 -11.78
C TYR A 325 0.53 -1.79 -12.39
N ALA A 326 -0.59 -1.09 -12.22
CA ALA A 326 -1.87 -1.48 -12.81
C ALA A 326 -1.77 -1.63 -14.34
N SER A 327 -1.04 -0.73 -15.01
CA SER A 327 -0.83 -0.76 -16.46
C SER A 327 -0.07 -2.01 -16.96
N LEU A 328 0.73 -2.65 -16.11
CA LEU A 328 1.44 -3.88 -16.44
C LEU A 328 0.49 -5.09 -16.57
N PHE A 329 -0.65 -5.05 -15.86
CA PHE A 329 -1.59 -6.18 -15.80
C PHE A 329 -2.89 -5.95 -16.58
N GLU A 330 -3.00 -4.83 -17.29
CA GLU A 330 -4.15 -4.49 -18.13
C GLU A 330 -3.74 -4.26 -19.58
N PRO A 331 -4.64 -4.35 -20.57
CA PRO A 331 -4.33 -4.01 -21.95
C PRO A 331 -3.67 -2.62 -22.07
N PRO A 332 -2.64 -2.44 -22.92
CA PRO A 332 -1.84 -1.22 -22.96
C PRO A 332 -2.69 0.04 -23.09
N VAL A 333 -2.33 1.07 -22.34
CA VAL A 333 -2.89 2.41 -22.48
C VAL A 333 -2.08 3.17 -23.52
N LYS A 334 -2.67 4.20 -24.14
CA LYS A 334 -1.92 4.99 -25.12
C LYS A 334 -0.79 5.78 -24.45
N ARG A 335 -1.03 6.27 -23.22
CA ARG A 335 -0.08 7.12 -22.50
C ARG A 335 -0.27 7.07 -20.98
N LEU A 336 0.83 7.19 -20.24
CA LEU A 336 0.88 7.46 -18.81
C LEU A 336 1.53 8.83 -18.58
N ASP A 337 0.82 9.72 -17.90
CA ASP A 337 1.32 11.00 -17.41
C ASP A 337 1.47 10.92 -15.89
N LEU A 338 2.71 10.77 -15.43
CA LEU A 338 3.03 10.50 -14.02
C LEU A 338 3.80 11.65 -13.40
N HIS A 339 3.28 12.21 -12.31
CA HIS A 339 3.82 13.41 -11.68
C HIS A 339 4.47 13.09 -10.33
N LYS A 340 5.58 13.77 -10.00
CA LYS A 340 6.22 13.75 -8.67
C LYS A 340 6.43 12.36 -8.08
N LEU A 341 6.94 11.44 -8.89
CA LEU A 341 7.18 10.06 -8.48
C LEU A 341 8.33 9.99 -7.46
N PRO A 342 8.23 9.13 -6.43
CA PRO A 342 9.36 8.81 -5.55
C PRO A 342 10.42 7.99 -6.30
N ILE A 343 11.68 8.10 -5.84
CA ILE A 343 12.82 7.38 -6.45
C ILE A 343 12.72 5.87 -6.22
N SER A 344 12.29 5.46 -5.03
CA SER A 344 12.25 4.07 -4.59
C SER A 344 10.99 3.78 -3.77
N HIS A 345 10.63 2.50 -3.67
CA HIS A 345 9.60 2.04 -2.72
C HIS A 345 9.92 2.35 -1.25
N ALA A 346 11.19 2.44 -0.88
CA ALA A 346 11.60 2.79 0.48
C ALA A 346 12.62 3.95 0.46
N PRO A 347 12.52 4.92 1.39
CA PRO A 347 11.53 5.02 2.45
C PRO A 347 10.21 5.72 2.03
N GLU A 348 10.14 6.28 0.82
CA GLU A 348 9.10 7.26 0.44
C GLU A 348 7.94 6.68 -0.38
N GLY A 349 8.19 5.63 -1.17
CA GLY A 349 7.20 5.06 -2.07
C GLY A 349 6.08 4.26 -1.41
N PRO A 350 5.09 3.80 -2.20
CA PRO A 350 4.00 3.00 -1.66
C PRO A 350 4.52 1.60 -1.26
N PRO A 351 4.27 1.10 -0.05
CA PRO A 351 4.76 -0.21 0.32
C PRO A 351 3.94 -1.31 -0.36
N LEU A 352 4.67 -2.19 -1.03
CA LEU A 352 4.12 -3.38 -1.69
C LEU A 352 4.86 -4.61 -1.15
N LEU A 353 4.12 -5.70 -0.94
CA LEU A 353 4.68 -6.90 -0.33
C LEU A 353 5.80 -7.46 -1.22
N ASN A 354 6.96 -7.77 -0.64
CA ASN A 354 8.14 -8.32 -1.34
C ASN A 354 8.68 -7.50 -2.53
N VAL A 355 8.18 -6.30 -2.82
CA VAL A 355 8.48 -5.62 -4.10
C VAL A 355 9.97 -5.37 -4.30
N LEU A 356 10.67 -4.86 -3.28
CA LEU A 356 12.11 -4.59 -3.33
C LEU A 356 12.98 -5.84 -3.38
N ARG A 357 12.40 -7.03 -3.23
CA ARG A 357 13.10 -8.31 -3.50
C ARG A 357 13.06 -8.67 -4.98
N THR A 358 12.16 -8.04 -5.73
CA THR A 358 11.89 -8.30 -7.14
C THR A 358 12.43 -7.18 -8.04
N LEU A 359 12.09 -5.93 -7.72
CA LEU A 359 12.44 -4.74 -8.51
C LEU A 359 12.24 -3.45 -7.71
N ASP A 360 12.67 -2.32 -8.28
CA ASP A 360 12.29 -0.98 -7.81
C ASP A 360 11.62 -0.11 -8.90
N ILE A 361 11.05 1.03 -8.50
CA ILE A 361 10.21 1.93 -9.31
C ILE A 361 10.78 2.19 -10.72
N PRO A 362 12.09 2.50 -10.92
CA PRO A 362 12.64 2.76 -12.25
C PRO A 362 12.46 1.59 -13.24
N GLN A 363 12.51 0.34 -12.77
CA GLN A 363 12.27 -0.85 -13.61
C GLN A 363 10.80 -0.98 -13.99
N ALA A 364 9.87 -0.73 -13.06
CA ALA A 364 8.43 -0.74 -13.34
C ALA A 364 8.03 0.28 -14.41
N LEU A 365 8.65 1.47 -14.36
CA LEU A 365 8.47 2.53 -15.36
C LEU A 365 8.97 2.09 -16.74
N ALA A 366 10.14 1.46 -16.83
CA ALA A 366 10.66 0.94 -18.08
C ALA A 366 9.72 -0.14 -18.69
N MET A 367 9.20 -1.06 -17.86
CA MET A 367 8.24 -2.07 -18.31
C MET A 367 6.92 -1.46 -18.81
N SER A 368 6.45 -0.40 -18.17
CA SER A 368 5.26 0.32 -18.62
C SER A 368 5.52 1.10 -19.91
N ALA A 369 6.73 1.66 -20.04
CA ALA A 369 7.18 2.41 -21.20
C ALA A 369 7.38 1.55 -22.46
N GLU A 370 7.67 0.25 -22.34
CA GLU A 370 7.75 -0.63 -23.53
C GLU A 370 6.41 -0.66 -24.30
N ARG A 371 5.31 -0.63 -23.55
CA ARG A 371 3.96 -0.87 -24.06
C ARG A 371 3.08 0.37 -24.19
N SER A 372 3.48 1.47 -23.54
CA SER A 372 2.72 2.73 -23.50
C SER A 372 3.67 3.92 -23.56
N GLN A 373 3.22 5.06 -24.12
CA GLN A 373 4.02 6.29 -24.01
C GLN A 373 4.08 6.72 -22.54
N LEU A 374 5.28 6.91 -22.00
CA LEU A 374 5.50 7.34 -20.63
C LEU A 374 6.00 8.78 -20.61
N VAL A 375 5.30 9.64 -19.86
CA VAL A 375 5.72 11.01 -19.60
C VAL A 375 5.81 11.22 -18.09
N ILE A 376 7.00 11.59 -17.63
CA ILE A 376 7.32 11.81 -16.23
C ILE A 376 7.46 13.32 -16.00
N TYR A 377 6.76 13.84 -15.01
CA TYR A 377 6.76 15.25 -14.64
C TYR A 377 7.31 15.47 -13.24
N ASP A 378 8.09 16.54 -13.06
CA ASP A 378 8.53 17.07 -11.75
C ASP A 378 9.04 15.99 -10.77
N SER A 379 9.77 15.01 -11.30
CA SER A 379 10.35 13.91 -10.52
C SER A 379 11.87 14.01 -10.56
N ASP A 380 12.53 13.43 -9.56
CA ASP A 380 13.99 13.35 -9.58
C ASP A 380 14.47 12.63 -10.86
N SER A 381 15.58 13.11 -11.42
CA SER A 381 16.19 12.51 -12.61
C SER A 381 16.46 11.01 -12.46
N ALA A 382 16.80 10.53 -11.26
CA ALA A 382 17.05 9.14 -10.93
C ALA A 382 15.85 8.23 -11.23
N VAL A 383 14.61 8.74 -11.05
CA VAL A 383 13.37 8.02 -11.35
C VAL A 383 13.34 7.59 -12.82
N SER A 384 13.74 8.49 -13.71
CA SER A 384 13.61 8.31 -15.16
C SER A 384 14.85 7.66 -15.81
N HIS A 385 15.98 7.62 -15.10
CA HIS A 385 17.27 7.25 -15.68
C HIS A 385 17.27 5.84 -16.29
N PHE A 386 16.75 4.86 -15.55
CA PHE A 386 16.68 3.49 -16.05
C PHE A 386 15.76 3.37 -17.27
N ALA A 387 14.55 3.94 -17.22
CA ALA A 387 13.59 3.89 -18.32
C ALA A 387 14.12 4.58 -19.59
N THR A 388 14.73 5.76 -19.46
CA THR A 388 15.32 6.50 -20.59
C THR A 388 16.54 5.76 -21.18
N SER A 389 17.39 5.18 -20.33
CA SER A 389 18.55 4.41 -20.77
C SER A 389 18.15 3.12 -21.48
N THR A 390 17.17 2.39 -20.96
CA THR A 390 16.59 1.21 -21.60
C THR A 390 15.95 1.55 -22.93
N ALA A 391 15.15 2.62 -23.00
CA ALA A 391 14.54 3.07 -24.25
C ALA A 391 15.59 3.39 -25.32
N LYS A 392 16.68 4.08 -24.93
CA LYS A 392 17.80 4.40 -25.83
C LYS A 392 18.56 3.15 -26.26
N GLY A 393 18.91 2.26 -25.32
CA GLY A 393 19.68 1.06 -25.57
C GLY A 393 18.97 0.07 -26.48
N LEU A 394 17.64 -0.03 -26.36
CA LEU A 394 16.81 -0.91 -27.16
C LEU A 394 16.23 -0.25 -28.42
N GLY A 395 16.55 1.01 -28.69
CA GLY A 395 16.10 1.73 -29.89
C GLY A 395 14.60 1.99 -29.94
N TRP A 396 13.94 2.21 -28.79
CA TRP A 396 12.53 2.58 -28.73
C TRP A 396 12.28 3.96 -29.38
N PRO A 397 11.03 4.26 -29.81
CA PRO A 397 10.71 5.56 -30.39
C PRO A 397 11.14 6.73 -29.49
N ALA A 398 11.63 7.83 -30.09
CA ALA A 398 12.16 8.97 -29.33
C ALA A 398 11.16 9.63 -28.36
N LYS A 399 9.85 9.46 -28.60
CA LYS A 399 8.77 9.97 -27.74
C LYS A 399 8.21 8.91 -26.77
N GLN A 400 8.83 7.73 -26.71
CA GLN A 400 8.36 6.62 -25.87
C GLN A 400 8.50 6.94 -24.38
N VAL A 401 9.63 7.52 -23.99
CA VAL A 401 9.88 8.01 -22.63
C VAL A 401 10.23 9.49 -22.72
N GLN A 402 9.48 10.33 -22.02
CA GLN A 402 9.68 11.78 -22.00
C GLN A 402 9.75 12.26 -20.55
N VAL A 403 10.69 13.15 -20.26
CA VAL A 403 10.79 13.84 -18.98
C VAL A 403 10.47 15.31 -19.22
N ARG A 404 9.56 15.85 -18.42
CA ARG A 404 9.07 17.22 -18.56
C ARG A 404 9.01 17.89 -17.19
N SER A 405 9.04 19.21 -17.17
CA SER A 405 8.65 20.01 -16.01
C SER A 405 7.24 20.55 -16.25
N SER A 406 6.39 20.57 -15.22
CA SER A 406 5.10 21.25 -15.32
C SER A 406 5.33 22.74 -15.52
N ALA A 407 4.50 23.39 -16.35
CA ALA A 407 4.56 24.85 -16.48
C ALA A 407 4.11 25.48 -15.14
N PRO A 408 4.69 26.62 -14.70
CA PRO A 408 4.19 27.29 -13.51
C PRO A 408 2.73 27.71 -13.73
N GLY A 409 1.79 27.09 -13.01
CA GLY A 409 0.38 27.50 -12.97
C GLY A 409 -0.65 26.66 -13.74
N GLY A 410 -0.31 25.45 -14.21
CA GLY A 410 -1.30 24.47 -14.66
C GLY A 410 -1.22 23.22 -13.81
N LYS A 411 -2.14 23.07 -12.85
CA LYS A 411 -2.43 21.78 -12.21
C LYS A 411 -3.58 21.11 -12.95
#